data_AF-A0A535C6A3-F1
#
_entry.id   AF-A0A535C6A3-F1
#
_cell.length_a   1.000
_cell.length_b   1.000
_cell.length_c   1.000
_cell.angle_alpha   90.00
_cell.angle_beta   90.00
_cell.angle_gamma   90.00
#
_symmetry.space_group_name_H-M   'P 1'
#
loop_
_entity.id
_entity.type
_entity.pdbx_description
1 polymer ?
#
loop_
_entity_poly.entity_id
_entity_poly.type
_entity_poly.pdbx_seq_one_letter_code
_entity_poly.pdbx_strand_id
1 'polypeptide(L)'
;MITALNGQIGLAYAFVEREIALSKRYWAWEIVWLVYGIVTSLSVAYIGLAAPAISGGQVDQAAVSHFVLYLLVGTIAWRFLGIIFENIGEVIA
;
A
#
# COMPACT_ATOMS: atom_id res chain seq x y z
N MET A 1 41.37 5.79 0.20
CA MET A 1 40.15 5.05 0.60
C MET A 1 39.08 5.98 1.19
N ILE A 2 39.41 6.85 2.15
CA ILE A 2 38.47 7.83 2.77
C ILE A 2 37.92 8.87 1.78
N THR A 3 38.73 9.35 0.82
CA THR A 3 38.30 10.33 -0.20
C THR A 3 37.26 9.77 -1.18
N ALA A 4 37.31 8.47 -1.48
CA ALA A 4 36.33 7.80 -2.33
C ALA A 4 34.98 7.65 -1.61
N LEU A 5 35.00 7.44 -0.30
CA LEU A 5 33.81 7.35 0.54
C LEU A 5 33.06 8.70 0.60
N ASN A 6 33.78 9.81 0.78
CA ASN A 6 33.17 11.15 0.75
C ASN A 6 32.58 11.50 -0.62
N GLY A 7 33.23 11.09 -1.72
CA GLY A 7 32.69 11.26 -3.08
C GLY A 7 31.43 10.41 -3.32
N GLN A 8 31.39 9.18 -2.82
CA GLN A 8 30.22 8.29 -2.93
C GLN A 8 29.02 8.83 -2.14
N ILE A 9 29.24 9.41 -0.96
CA ILE A 9 28.18 10.05 -0.16
C ILE A 9 27.64 11.29 -0.90
N GLY A 10 28.50 12.09 -1.52
CA GLY A 10 28.08 13.24 -2.35
C GLY A 10 27.28 12.83 -3.59
N LEU A 11 27.67 11.74 -4.25
CA LEU A 11 26.93 11.16 -5.38
C LEU A 11 25.59 10.58 -4.96
N ALA A 12 25.54 9.86 -3.82
CA ALA A 12 24.29 9.35 -3.25
C ALA A 12 23.34 10.51 -2.87
N TYR A 13 23.88 11.59 -2.30
CA TYR A 13 23.09 12.79 -1.99
C TYR A 13 22.52 13.45 -3.25
N ALA A 14 23.33 13.65 -4.28
CA ALA A 14 22.88 14.20 -5.55
C ALA A 14 21.84 13.30 -6.25
N PHE A 15 21.95 11.98 -6.06
CA PHE A 15 20.95 11.03 -6.54
C PHE A 15 19.62 11.19 -5.78
N VAL A 16 19.66 11.23 -4.45
CA VAL A 16 18.47 11.44 -3.61
C VAL A 16 17.79 12.77 -3.91
N GLU A 17 18.54 13.85 -4.11
CA GLU A 17 17.99 15.17 -4.44
C GLU A 17 17.22 15.15 -5.77
N ARG A 18 17.74 14.45 -6.78
CA ARG A 18 17.07 14.25 -8.07
C ARG A 18 15.78 13.43 -7.91
N GLU A 19 15.84 12.34 -7.15
CA GLU A 19 14.66 11.50 -6.89
C GLU A 19 13.58 12.27 -6.12
N ILE A 20 13.95 13.09 -5.13
CA ILE A 20 13.00 13.95 -4.40
C ILE A 20 12.36 14.99 -5.33
N ALA A 21 13.11 15.57 -6.25
CA ALA A 21 12.56 16.52 -7.22
C ALA A 21 11.52 15.87 -8.16
N LEU A 22 11.74 14.60 -8.54
CA LEU A 22 10.78 13.77 -9.28
C LEU A 22 9.55 13.42 -8.42
N SER A 23 9.73 12.95 -7.19
CA SER A 23 8.63 12.67 -6.25
C SER A 23 7.78 13.91 -6.01
N LYS A 24 8.38 15.09 -5.87
CA LYS A 24 7.63 16.34 -5.63
C LYS A 24 6.68 16.70 -6.77
N ARG A 25 6.98 16.30 -8.01
CA ARG A 25 6.12 16.51 -9.17
C ARG A 25 4.90 15.57 -9.18
N TYR A 26 5.07 14.32 -8.73
CA TYR A 26 4.01 13.30 -8.70
C TYR A 26 3.37 13.10 -7.31
N TRP A 27 3.78 13.88 -6.32
CA TRP A 27 3.36 13.74 -4.92
C TRP A 27 1.84 13.85 -4.72
N ALA A 28 1.17 14.72 -5.49
CA ALA A 28 -0.29 14.82 -5.46
C ALA A 28 -0.97 13.49 -5.89
N TRP A 29 -0.35 12.75 -6.81
CA TRP A 29 -0.85 11.46 -7.27
C TRP A 29 -0.64 10.36 -6.23
N GLU A 30 0.47 10.39 -5.49
CA GLU A 30 0.69 9.47 -4.36
C GLU A 30 -0.39 9.61 -3.27
N ILE A 31 -0.87 10.83 -3.02
CA ILE A 31 -1.98 11.06 -2.08
C ILE A 31 -3.26 10.39 -2.58
N VAL A 32 -3.56 10.47 -3.87
CA VAL A 32 -4.73 9.78 -4.46
C VAL A 32 -4.61 8.27 -4.23
N TRP A 33 -3.45 7.69 -4.49
CA TRP A 33 -3.20 6.27 -4.26
C TRP A 33 -3.29 5.86 -2.80
N LEU A 34 -2.82 6.71 -1.89
CA LEU A 34 -2.92 6.49 -0.44
C LEU A 34 -4.39 6.48 -0.01
N VAL A 35 -5.15 7.52 -0.38
CA VAL A 35 -6.57 7.62 -0.03
C VAL A 35 -7.35 6.46 -0.65
N TYR A 36 -7.10 6.14 -1.92
CA TYR A 36 -7.68 4.99 -2.59
C TYR A 36 -7.41 3.70 -1.80
N GLY A 37 -6.16 3.44 -1.41
CA GLY A 37 -5.79 2.27 -0.63
C GLY A 37 -6.49 2.18 0.72
N ILE A 38 -6.57 3.30 1.45
CA ILE A 38 -7.27 3.38 2.74
C ILE A 38 -8.75 3.06 2.55
N VAL A 39 -9.43 3.72 1.60
CA VAL A 39 -10.85 3.54 1.34
C VAL A 39 -11.16 2.10 0.89
N THR A 40 -10.32 1.51 0.03
CA THR A 40 -10.48 0.10 -0.37
C THR A 40 -10.36 -0.83 0.83
N SER A 41 -9.37 -0.63 1.70
CA SER A 41 -9.18 -1.45 2.90
C SER A 41 -10.37 -1.33 3.87
N LEU A 42 -10.82 -0.10 4.14
CA LEU A 42 -12.02 0.19 4.95
C LEU A 42 -13.28 -0.46 4.35
N SER A 43 -13.47 -0.36 3.05
CA SER A 43 -14.63 -0.95 2.37
C SER A 43 -14.69 -2.46 2.62
N VAL A 44 -13.56 -3.16 2.50
CA VAL A 44 -13.51 -4.60 2.75
C VAL A 44 -13.69 -4.95 4.23
N ALA A 45 -13.12 -4.15 5.14
CA ALA A 45 -13.34 -4.33 6.58
C ALA A 45 -14.82 -4.18 6.95
N TYR A 46 -15.53 -3.19 6.37
CA TYR A 46 -16.96 -3.01 6.57
C TYR A 46 -17.79 -4.17 6.01
N ILE A 47 -17.39 -4.79 4.90
CA ILE A 47 -18.03 -6.01 4.40
C ILE A 47 -17.91 -7.13 5.44
N GLY A 48 -16.72 -7.31 6.03
CA GLY A 48 -16.51 -8.31 7.09
C GLY A 48 -17.37 -8.06 8.33
N LEU A 49 -17.54 -6.81 8.74
CA LEU A 49 -18.41 -6.42 9.86
C LEU A 49 -19.91 -6.55 9.55
N ALA A 50 -20.30 -6.34 8.29
CA ALA A 50 -21.70 -6.47 7.86
C ALA A 50 -22.12 -7.93 7.59
N ALA A 51 -21.16 -8.85 7.39
CA ALA A 51 -21.42 -10.26 7.09
C ALA A 51 -22.41 -10.95 8.07
N PRO A 52 -22.37 -10.73 9.40
CA PRO A 52 -23.33 -11.30 10.34
C PRO A 52 -24.75 -10.75 10.19
N ALA A 53 -24.88 -9.46 9.84
CA ALA A 53 -26.18 -8.82 9.62
C ALA A 53 -26.86 -9.35 8.36
N ILE A 54 -26.08 -9.78 7.36
CA ILE A 54 -26.57 -10.31 6.09
C ILE A 54 -26.87 -11.82 6.18
N SER A 55 -26.11 -12.58 6.98
CA SER A 55 -26.25 -14.03 7.08
C SER A 55 -27.43 -14.50 7.94
N GLY A 56 -28.05 -13.62 8.73
CA GLY A 56 -29.25 -13.91 9.54
C GLY A 56 -29.04 -14.90 10.69
N GLY A 57 -27.81 -15.37 10.92
CA GLY A 57 -27.44 -16.27 12.01
C GLY A 57 -26.83 -15.52 13.19
N GLN A 58 -27.01 -16.05 14.41
CA GLN A 58 -26.28 -15.60 15.61
C GLN A 58 -24.81 -15.99 15.45
N VAL A 59 -24.01 -15.12 14.80
CA VAL A 59 -22.56 -15.34 14.63
C VAL A 59 -21.84 -14.77 15.85
N ASP A 60 -20.99 -15.59 16.46
CA ASP A 60 -20.15 -15.17 17.59
C ASP A 60 -19.21 -14.02 17.17
N GLN A 61 -19.05 -13.01 18.03
CA GLN A 61 -18.22 -11.83 17.79
C GLN A 61 -16.76 -12.21 17.49
N ALA A 62 -16.26 -13.29 18.11
CA ALA A 62 -14.90 -13.78 17.86
C ALA A 62 -14.73 -14.31 16.42
N ALA A 63 -15.76 -14.92 15.83
CA ALA A 63 -15.72 -15.39 14.45
C ALA A 63 -15.77 -14.22 13.45
N VAL A 64 -16.55 -13.17 13.76
CA VAL A 64 -16.61 -11.94 12.95
C VAL A 64 -15.25 -11.25 12.92
N SER A 65 -14.62 -11.10 14.08
CA SER A 65 -13.29 -10.49 14.17
C SER A 65 -12.24 -11.28 13.38
N HIS A 66 -12.22 -12.62 13.50
CA HIS A 66 -11.35 -13.46 12.68
C HIS A 66 -11.60 -13.31 11.18
N PHE A 67 -12.86 -13.22 10.77
CA PHE A 67 -13.22 -13.03 9.37
C PHE A 67 -12.79 -11.66 8.84
N VAL A 68 -12.99 -10.59 9.61
CA VAL A 68 -12.51 -9.25 9.28
C VAL A 68 -10.99 -9.23 9.15
N LEU A 69 -10.27 -9.85 10.10
CA LEU A 69 -8.81 -9.97 10.06
C LEU A 69 -8.34 -10.76 8.83
N TYR A 70 -9.00 -11.86 8.50
CA TYR A 70 -8.71 -12.64 7.30
C TYR A 70 -8.84 -11.80 6.02
N LEU A 71 -9.93 -11.05 5.90
CA LEU A 71 -10.14 -10.15 4.76
C LEU A 71 -9.12 -9.01 4.73
N LEU A 72 -8.82 -8.38 5.87
CA LEU A 72 -7.81 -7.32 5.96
C LEU A 72 -6.44 -7.81 5.50
N VAL A 73 -5.99 -8.96 5.99
CA VAL A 73 -4.71 -9.57 5.56
C VAL A 73 -4.73 -9.85 4.06
N GLY A 74 -5.82 -10.40 3.53
CA GLY A 74 -6.00 -10.64 2.09
C GLY A 74 -5.92 -9.35 1.27
N THR A 75 -6.56 -8.26 1.72
CA THR A 75 -6.50 -6.98 1.02
C THR A 75 -5.12 -6.36 0.99
N ILE A 76 -4.35 -6.49 2.07
CA ILE A 76 -2.97 -5.99 2.11
C ILE A 76 -2.10 -6.77 1.14
N ALA A 77 -2.20 -8.11 1.16
CA ALA A 77 -1.46 -8.97 0.23
C ALA A 77 -1.84 -8.68 -1.24
N TRP A 78 -3.13 -8.49 -1.53
CA TRP A 78 -3.62 -8.14 -2.86
C TRP A 78 -3.13 -6.76 -3.32
N ARG A 79 -3.19 -5.75 -2.44
CA ARG A 79 -2.69 -4.40 -2.73
C ARG A 79 -1.20 -4.40 -3.03
N PHE A 80 -0.41 -5.16 -2.27
CA PHE A 80 1.02 -5.34 -2.56
C PHE A 80 1.23 -5.92 -3.96
N LEU A 81 0.51 -6.99 -4.31
CA LEU A 81 0.63 -7.61 -5.63
C LEU A 81 0.22 -6.66 -6.77
N GLY A 82 -0.82 -5.85 -6.56
CA GLY A 82 -1.25 -4.83 -7.52
C GLY A 82 -0.17 -3.78 -7.79
N ILE A 83 0.52 -3.32 -6.75
CA ILE A 83 1.65 -2.38 -6.89
C ILE A 83 2.77 -3.02 -7.69
N ILE A 84 3.11 -4.28 -7.41
CA ILE A 84 4.15 -5.01 -8.16
C ILE A 84 3.77 -5.13 -9.65
N PHE A 85 2.51 -5.46 -9.96
CA PHE A 85 2.04 -5.55 -11.34
C PHE A 85 2.05 -4.21 -12.07
N GLU A 86 1.69 -3.11 -11.39
CA GLU A 86 1.77 -1.76 -11.96
C GLU A 86 3.22 -1.38 -12.30
N ASN A 87 4.15 -1.60 -11.37
CA ASN A 87 5.58 -1.36 -11.59
C ASN A 87 6.14 -2.20 -12.75
N ILE A 88 5.76 -3.49 -12.84
CA ILE A 88 6.18 -4.35 -13.96
C ILE A 88 5.57 -3.85 -15.28
N GLY A 89 4.32 -3.39 -15.26
CA GLY A 89 3.66 -2.80 -16.43
C GLY A 89 4.39 -1.57 -16.96
N GLU A 90 4.85 -0.68 -16.07
CA GLU A 90 5.62 0.51 -16.44
C GLU A 90 7.02 0.19 -17.00
N VAL A 91 7.63 -0.93 -16.59
CA VAL A 91 8.94 -1.36 -17.13
C VAL A 91 8.82 -1.92 -18.56
N ILE A 92 7.67 -2.49 -18.89
CA ILE A 92 7.43 -3.12 -20.20
C ILE A 92 6.90 -2.10 -21.23
N ALA A 93 6.17 -1.08 -20.77
CA ALA A 93 5.62 -0.01 -21.61
C ALA A 93 6.69 0.99 -22.08
#